data_AF-A0A2N1JG50-F1
#
_entry.id   AF-A0A2N1JG50-F1
#
_cell.length_a   1.000
_cell.length_b   1.000
_cell.length_c   1.000
_cell.angle_alpha   90.00
_cell.angle_beta   90.00
_cell.angle_gamma   90.00
#
_symmetry.space_group_name_H-M   'P 1'
#
loop_
_entity.id
_entity.type
_entity.pdbx_description
1 polymer ?
#
loop_
_entity_poly.entity_id
_entity_poly.type
_entity_poly.pdbx_seq_one_letter_code
_entity_poly.pdbx_strand_id
1 'polypeptide(L)'
;MPALRLGSTAPDFVAETTHGLIRFHEWIDQSWAVLFSHPDDFTPVCTTELGDVAVRAEQFAARGVKVIVSALYGMLDEQDLSNTDSTGMPYTVRDVFVIDPNKVIRLKISYPASTGRNFDEILRAIDSLQLGDAYPIVTPANWNPGQKVIVHAKLGNEEAKKHFQVYDTKKPYLRYTDDPRKSIKASLWDKICALFSKSYAADKDNA
;
A
#
# COMPACT_ATOMS: atom_id res chain seq x y z
N MET A 1 1.18 -10.22 -24.71
CA MET A 1 -0.01 -9.62 -24.05
C MET A 1 0.26 -8.13 -23.89
N PRO A 2 -0.73 -7.22 -24.00
CA PRO A 2 -0.49 -5.81 -23.72
C PRO A 2 0.03 -5.63 -22.29
N ALA A 3 1.08 -4.82 -22.11
CA ALA A 3 1.68 -4.56 -20.81
C ALA A 3 0.63 -4.03 -19.81
N LEU A 4 0.59 -4.61 -18.60
CA LEU A 4 -0.30 -4.16 -17.52
C LEU A 4 0.05 -2.70 -17.14
N ARG A 5 -0.94 -1.81 -17.24
CA ARG A 5 -0.77 -0.37 -16.96
C ARG A 5 -1.42 0.00 -15.63
N LEU A 6 -0.90 1.06 -15.01
CA LEU A 6 -1.58 1.71 -13.89
C LEU A 6 -3.00 2.11 -14.30
N GLY A 7 -3.97 1.92 -13.41
CA GLY A 7 -5.38 2.17 -13.66
C GLY A 7 -6.12 1.06 -14.43
N SER A 8 -5.41 0.03 -14.90
CA SER A 8 -6.07 -1.13 -15.52
C SER A 8 -6.63 -2.08 -14.46
N THR A 9 -7.73 -2.76 -14.79
CA THR A 9 -8.21 -3.90 -14.00
C THR A 9 -7.19 -5.04 -14.07
N ALA A 10 -6.77 -5.53 -12.91
CA ALA A 10 -5.93 -6.71 -12.78
C ALA A 10 -6.66 -7.94 -13.35
N PRO A 11 -6.00 -8.79 -14.15
CA PRO A 11 -6.64 -9.96 -14.73
C PRO A 11 -7.21 -10.91 -13.66
N ASP A 12 -8.36 -11.51 -13.95
CA ASP A 12 -8.91 -12.59 -13.11
C ASP A 12 -8.32 -13.92 -13.56
N PHE A 13 -7.24 -14.34 -12.89
CA PHE A 13 -6.57 -15.59 -13.17
C PHE A 13 -6.95 -16.67 -12.17
N VAL A 14 -6.75 -17.92 -12.59
CA VAL A 14 -6.83 -19.09 -11.73
C VAL A 14 -5.41 -19.62 -11.51
N ALA A 15 -5.05 -19.91 -10.26
CA ALA A 15 -3.70 -20.33 -9.89
C ALA A 15 -3.72 -21.41 -8.81
N GLU A 16 -2.84 -22.40 -8.94
CA GLU A 16 -2.47 -23.25 -7.81
C GLU A 16 -1.52 -22.49 -6.89
N THR A 17 -1.78 -22.55 -5.58
CA THR A 17 -0.96 -21.90 -4.56
C THR A 17 -0.64 -22.89 -3.44
N THR A 18 0.25 -22.51 -2.53
CA THR A 18 0.52 -23.27 -1.30
C THR A 18 -0.70 -23.40 -0.38
N HIS A 19 -1.74 -22.62 -0.60
CA HIS A 19 -3.01 -22.66 0.12
C HIS A 19 -4.16 -23.24 -0.72
N GLY A 20 -3.83 -23.92 -1.83
CA GLY A 20 -4.77 -24.48 -2.78
C GLY A 20 -5.08 -23.56 -3.96
N LEU A 21 -6.01 -24.02 -4.79
CA LEU A 21 -6.46 -23.31 -5.98
C LEU A 21 -7.17 -22.00 -5.59
N ILE A 22 -6.78 -20.91 -6.25
CA ILE A 22 -7.46 -19.62 -6.11
C ILE A 22 -7.98 -19.12 -7.46
N ARG A 23 -9.11 -18.41 -7.45
CA ARG A 23 -9.48 -17.43 -8.47
C ARG A 23 -9.17 -16.04 -7.91
N PHE A 24 -8.37 -15.25 -8.63
CA PHE A 24 -7.78 -14.05 -8.06
C PHE A 24 -8.80 -13.03 -7.58
N HIS A 25 -9.86 -12.76 -8.35
CA HIS A 25 -10.87 -11.76 -7.96
C HIS A 25 -11.71 -12.18 -6.76
N GLU A 26 -12.00 -13.48 -6.64
CA GLU A 26 -12.65 -14.05 -5.46
C GLU A 26 -11.72 -14.03 -4.25
N TRP A 27 -10.44 -14.35 -4.44
CA TRP A 27 -9.45 -14.38 -3.37
C TRP A 27 -9.17 -12.99 -2.80
N ILE A 28 -9.00 -11.96 -3.64
CA ILE A 28 -8.78 -10.59 -3.18
C ILE A 28 -10.04 -10.01 -2.54
N ASP A 29 -11.23 -10.30 -3.09
CA ASP A 29 -12.53 -9.80 -2.63
C ASP A 29 -12.50 -8.27 -2.36
N GLN A 30 -12.96 -7.78 -1.19
CA GLN A 30 -12.95 -6.36 -0.83
C GLN A 30 -11.64 -5.90 -0.18
N SER A 31 -10.58 -6.69 -0.25
CA SER A 31 -9.26 -6.35 0.30
C SER A 31 -8.37 -5.68 -0.73
N TRP A 32 -7.34 -4.98 -0.25
CA TRP A 32 -6.20 -4.66 -1.10
C TRP A 32 -5.34 -5.92 -1.30
N ALA A 33 -4.55 -5.96 -2.37
CA ALA A 33 -3.55 -7.01 -2.57
C ALA A 33 -2.18 -6.44 -2.97
N VAL A 34 -1.13 -7.11 -2.50
CA VAL A 34 0.21 -7.02 -3.06
C VAL A 34 0.52 -8.35 -3.72
N LEU A 35 0.74 -8.31 -5.03
CA LEU A 35 1.20 -9.42 -5.83
C LEU A 35 2.66 -9.16 -6.20
N PHE A 36 3.55 -10.09 -5.90
CA PHE A 36 4.94 -9.94 -6.30
C PHE A 36 5.56 -11.25 -6.82
N SER A 37 6.40 -11.13 -7.85
CA SER A 37 7.17 -12.26 -8.39
C SER A 37 8.52 -12.42 -7.72
N HIS A 38 9.13 -13.57 -7.92
CA HIS A 38 10.56 -13.75 -7.76
C HIS A 38 11.10 -14.62 -8.91
N PRO A 39 12.34 -14.37 -9.37
CA PRO A 39 12.92 -15.06 -10.51
C PRO A 39 12.96 -16.58 -10.40
N ASP A 40 13.30 -17.08 -9.21
CA ASP A 40 13.45 -18.51 -8.94
C ASP A 40 13.41 -18.77 -7.43
N ASP A 41 12.99 -19.97 -7.05
CA ASP A 41 13.09 -20.47 -5.68
C ASP A 41 14.57 -20.75 -5.32
N PHE A 42 14.90 -20.73 -4.03
CA PHE A 42 16.24 -21.08 -3.51
C PHE A 42 17.42 -20.18 -3.97
N THR A 43 17.15 -18.98 -4.47
CA THR A 43 18.19 -17.96 -4.73
C THR A 43 18.31 -16.98 -3.54
N PRO A 44 19.53 -16.50 -3.19
CA PRO A 44 19.78 -15.82 -1.92
C PRO A 44 18.93 -14.57 -1.71
N VAL A 45 18.74 -13.76 -2.75
CA VAL A 45 17.91 -12.54 -2.67
C VAL A 45 16.44 -12.91 -2.45
N CYS A 46 15.90 -13.88 -3.18
CA CYS A 46 14.50 -14.29 -3.03
C CYS A 46 14.21 -14.82 -1.62
N THR A 47 15.09 -15.63 -1.06
CA THR A 47 14.97 -16.12 0.33
C THR A 47 14.90 -14.96 1.33
N THR A 48 15.74 -13.93 1.18
CA THR A 48 15.69 -12.76 2.06
C THR A 48 14.40 -11.95 1.90
N GLU A 49 13.88 -11.80 0.68
CA GLU A 49 12.65 -11.06 0.43
C GLU A 49 11.42 -11.78 0.97
N LEU A 50 11.34 -13.10 0.80
CA LEU A 50 10.26 -13.92 1.37
C LEU A 50 10.29 -13.89 2.90
N GLY A 51 11.49 -13.95 3.49
CA GLY A 51 11.68 -13.82 4.94
C GLY A 51 11.20 -12.47 5.47
N ASP A 52 11.56 -11.36 4.80
CA ASP A 52 11.12 -10.02 5.20
C ASP A 52 9.60 -9.84 5.09
N VAL A 53 8.98 -10.38 4.04
CA VAL A 53 7.53 -10.39 3.88
C VAL A 53 6.84 -11.16 5.00
N ALA A 54 7.38 -12.32 5.38
CA ALA A 54 6.83 -13.12 6.48
C ALA A 54 6.89 -12.34 7.81
N VAL A 55 8.01 -11.65 8.10
CA VAL A 55 8.15 -10.79 9.27
C VAL A 55 7.15 -9.62 9.26
N ARG A 56 6.81 -9.12 8.06
CA ARG A 56 5.92 -7.96 7.88
C ARG A 56 4.46 -8.33 7.64
N ALA A 57 4.09 -9.61 7.70
CA ALA A 57 2.74 -10.08 7.37
C ALA A 57 1.66 -9.33 8.16
N GLU A 58 1.88 -9.10 9.46
CA GLU A 58 0.94 -8.34 10.31
C GLU A 58 0.82 -6.87 9.90
N GLN A 59 1.89 -6.26 9.38
CA GLN A 59 1.87 -4.87 8.93
C GLN A 59 1.04 -4.69 7.65
N PHE A 60 1.06 -5.69 6.76
CA PHE A 60 0.16 -5.73 5.60
C PHE A 60 -1.29 -5.98 6.04
N ALA A 61 -1.50 -6.97 6.92
CA ALA A 61 -2.83 -7.29 7.45
C ALA A 61 -3.48 -6.09 8.17
N ALA A 62 -2.71 -5.33 8.94
CA ALA A 62 -3.17 -4.11 9.61
C ALA A 62 -3.67 -3.01 8.66
N ARG A 63 -3.30 -3.08 7.37
CA ARG A 63 -3.75 -2.18 6.29
C ARG A 63 -4.88 -2.78 5.45
N GLY A 64 -5.39 -3.96 5.82
CA GLY A 64 -6.36 -4.70 5.01
C GLY A 64 -5.78 -5.19 3.67
N VAL A 65 -4.48 -5.48 3.64
CA VAL A 65 -3.75 -5.91 2.45
C VAL A 65 -3.44 -7.40 2.54
N LYS A 66 -3.90 -8.16 1.54
CA LYS A 66 -3.50 -9.55 1.32
C LYS A 66 -2.21 -9.59 0.51
N VAL A 67 -1.31 -10.50 0.83
CA VAL A 67 -0.04 -10.64 0.13
C VAL A 67 0.02 -12.02 -0.52
N ILE A 68 0.42 -12.08 -1.78
CA ILE A 68 0.62 -13.34 -2.49
C ILE A 68 1.89 -13.28 -3.33
N VAL A 69 2.67 -14.35 -3.23
CA VAL A 69 3.85 -14.61 -4.05
C VAL A 69 3.40 -15.40 -5.27
N SER A 70 3.76 -14.95 -6.46
CA SER A 70 3.27 -15.54 -7.71
C SER A 70 4.38 -15.72 -8.74
N ALA A 71 4.47 -16.92 -9.31
CA ALA A 71 5.24 -17.19 -10.53
C ALA A 71 4.48 -16.81 -11.82
N LEU A 72 3.20 -16.43 -11.72
CA LEU A 72 2.33 -16.09 -12.85
C LEU A 72 2.55 -14.66 -13.36
N TYR A 73 2.11 -14.41 -14.60
CA TYR A 73 2.16 -13.15 -15.37
C TYR A 73 3.33 -12.92 -16.31
N GLY A 74 4.14 -13.95 -16.63
CA GLY A 74 5.15 -13.82 -17.68
C GLY A 74 6.03 -12.59 -17.46
N MET A 75 6.39 -12.35 -16.19
CA MET A 75 7.22 -11.24 -15.75
C MET A 75 8.67 -11.49 -16.18
N LEU A 76 8.90 -11.96 -17.39
CA LEU A 76 10.18 -12.37 -17.93
C LEU A 76 11.09 -11.14 -18.11
N ASP A 77 12.40 -11.31 -17.94
CA ASP A 77 13.39 -10.32 -18.31
C ASP A 77 13.32 -10.04 -19.82
N GLU A 78 12.56 -9.02 -20.23
CA GLU A 78 12.42 -8.63 -21.64
C GLU A 78 13.76 -8.15 -22.24
N GLN A 79 14.73 -7.77 -21.41
CA GLN A 79 15.99 -7.18 -21.85
C GLN A 79 17.09 -8.22 -22.05
N ASP A 80 16.97 -9.40 -21.44
CA ASP A 80 17.93 -10.51 -21.61
C ASP A 80 17.24 -11.88 -21.65
N LEU A 81 16.78 -12.27 -22.84
CA LEU A 81 16.21 -13.59 -23.10
C LEU A 81 17.24 -14.73 -22.97
N SER A 82 18.53 -14.43 -22.80
CA SER A 82 19.57 -15.44 -22.50
C SER A 82 19.71 -15.73 -21.00
N ASN A 83 19.19 -14.82 -20.16
CA ASN A 83 19.14 -14.96 -18.73
C ASN A 83 18.00 -15.92 -18.36
N THR A 84 18.31 -17.22 -18.43
CA THR A 84 17.35 -18.31 -18.22
C THR A 84 17.75 -19.18 -17.02
N ASP A 85 16.77 -19.78 -16.36
CA ASP A 85 17.01 -20.79 -15.32
C ASP A 85 17.57 -22.10 -15.92
N SER A 86 17.86 -23.08 -15.06
CA SER A 86 18.37 -24.40 -15.48
C SER A 86 17.47 -25.17 -16.45
N THR A 87 16.23 -24.71 -16.67
CA THR A 87 15.23 -25.29 -17.58
C THR A 87 15.03 -24.47 -18.87
N GLY A 88 15.72 -23.33 -19.01
CA GLY A 88 15.62 -22.45 -20.17
C GLY A 88 14.47 -21.43 -20.09
N MET A 89 13.80 -21.27 -18.94
CA MET A 89 12.81 -20.21 -18.76
C MET A 89 13.51 -18.89 -18.41
N PRO A 90 13.18 -17.77 -19.08
CA PRO A 90 13.78 -16.48 -18.74
C PRO A 90 13.49 -16.10 -17.29
N TYR A 91 14.51 -15.63 -16.56
CA TYR A 91 14.34 -15.18 -15.18
C TYR A 91 13.28 -14.09 -15.13
N THR A 92 12.39 -14.16 -14.13
CA THR A 92 11.39 -13.11 -14.00
C THR A 92 12.01 -11.84 -13.41
N VAL A 93 11.69 -10.66 -13.95
CA VAL A 93 11.84 -9.36 -13.29
C VAL A 93 11.07 -9.40 -11.96
N ARG A 94 11.67 -8.81 -10.91
CA ARG A 94 11.06 -8.68 -9.59
C ARG A 94 10.02 -7.56 -9.62
N ASP A 95 8.84 -7.89 -10.14
CA ASP A 95 7.71 -6.99 -10.25
C ASP A 95 6.87 -7.04 -8.96
N VAL A 96 6.35 -5.88 -8.58
CA VAL A 96 5.40 -5.69 -7.49
C VAL A 96 4.20 -4.96 -8.05
N PHE A 97 3.01 -5.52 -7.87
CA PHE A 97 1.74 -4.88 -8.16
C PHE A 97 0.97 -4.65 -6.86
N VAL A 98 0.54 -3.41 -6.64
CA VAL A 98 -0.43 -3.07 -5.59
C VAL A 98 -1.79 -2.89 -6.24
N ILE A 99 -2.76 -3.68 -5.82
CA ILE A 99 -4.09 -3.79 -6.42
C ILE A 99 -5.13 -3.42 -5.36
N ASP A 100 -6.08 -2.56 -5.71
CA ASP A 100 -7.12 -2.11 -4.79
C ASP A 100 -8.35 -3.04 -4.77
N PRO A 101 -9.32 -2.82 -3.85
CA PRO A 101 -10.54 -3.62 -3.78
C PRO A 101 -11.38 -3.62 -5.06
N ASN A 102 -11.24 -2.58 -5.90
CA ASN A 102 -11.89 -2.49 -7.21
C ASN A 102 -11.10 -3.24 -8.30
N LYS A 103 -10.10 -4.03 -7.90
CA LYS A 103 -9.21 -4.81 -8.76
C LYS A 103 -8.34 -3.92 -9.65
N VAL A 104 -8.18 -2.64 -9.33
CA VAL A 104 -7.40 -1.71 -10.14
C VAL A 104 -5.93 -1.75 -9.72
N ILE A 105 -5.02 -1.79 -10.69
CA ILE A 105 -3.58 -1.69 -10.43
C ILE A 105 -3.24 -0.24 -10.07
N ARG A 106 -2.80 0.00 -8.84
CA ARG A 106 -2.52 1.32 -8.28
C ARG A 106 -1.04 1.68 -8.25
N LEU A 107 -0.18 0.67 -8.17
CA LEU A 107 1.28 0.83 -8.19
C LEU A 107 1.89 -0.37 -8.90
N LYS A 108 2.94 -0.09 -9.70
CA LYS A 108 3.83 -1.09 -10.26
C LYS A 108 5.27 -0.66 -9.94
N ILE A 109 6.07 -1.56 -9.39
CA ILE A 109 7.51 -1.37 -9.23
C ILE A 109 8.22 -2.57 -9.85
N SER A 110 9.24 -2.32 -10.66
CA SER A 110 10.04 -3.36 -11.34
C SER A 110 11.49 -3.25 -10.89
N TYR A 111 12.02 -4.32 -10.29
CA TYR A 111 13.43 -4.43 -9.93
C TYR A 111 14.11 -5.50 -10.79
N PRO A 112 15.37 -5.30 -11.21
CA PRO A 112 16.14 -6.37 -11.84
C PRO A 112 16.44 -7.48 -10.83
N ALA A 113 16.78 -8.68 -11.32
CA ALA A 113 17.10 -9.83 -10.46
C ALA A 113 18.23 -9.55 -9.45
N SER A 114 19.16 -8.64 -9.80
CA SER A 114 20.31 -8.22 -8.99
C SER A 114 19.98 -7.30 -7.82
N THR A 115 18.76 -6.73 -7.75
CA THR A 115 18.40 -5.73 -6.73
C THR A 115 17.25 -6.23 -5.86
N GLY A 116 17.51 -6.38 -4.56
CA GLY A 116 16.47 -6.69 -3.59
C GLY A 116 15.48 -5.54 -3.39
N ARG A 117 14.22 -5.87 -3.17
CA ARG A 117 13.14 -4.91 -2.95
C ARG A 117 13.22 -4.25 -1.58
N ASN A 118 12.69 -3.03 -1.52
CA ASN A 118 12.45 -2.32 -0.27
C ASN A 118 10.97 -2.44 0.13
N PHE A 119 10.65 -3.32 1.09
CA PHE A 119 9.27 -3.51 1.56
C PHE A 119 8.75 -2.35 2.41
N ASP A 120 9.62 -1.54 3.02
CA ASP A 120 9.21 -0.30 3.68
C ASP A 120 8.63 0.69 2.66
N GLU A 121 9.20 0.76 1.46
CA GLU A 121 8.65 1.59 0.39
C GLU A 121 7.28 1.09 -0.09
N ILE A 122 7.11 -0.23 -0.19
CA ILE A 122 5.82 -0.82 -0.58
C ILE A 122 4.75 -0.47 0.46
N LEU A 123 5.05 -0.64 1.77
CA LEU A 123 4.14 -0.27 2.86
C LEU A 123 3.84 1.24 2.87
N ARG A 124 4.86 2.08 2.69
CA ARG A 124 4.74 3.55 2.64
C ARG A 124 3.88 4.00 1.45
N ALA A 125 4.03 3.36 0.30
CA ALA A 125 3.23 3.65 -0.89
C ALA A 125 1.77 3.23 -0.70
N ILE A 126 1.50 2.08 -0.07
CA ILE A 126 0.14 1.68 0.32
C ILE A 126 -0.49 2.72 1.26
N ASP A 127 0.25 3.18 2.27
CA ASP A 127 -0.24 4.23 3.19
C ASP A 127 -0.60 5.52 2.45
N SER A 128 0.21 5.91 1.45
CA SER A 128 -0.06 7.07 0.60
C SER A 128 -1.33 6.89 -0.24
N LEU A 129 -1.46 5.76 -0.93
CA LEU A 129 -2.61 5.43 -1.76
C LEU A 129 -3.92 5.42 -0.95
N GLN A 130 -3.93 4.71 0.17
CA GLN A 130 -5.11 4.63 1.04
C GLN A 130 -5.47 5.98 1.66
N LEU A 131 -4.47 6.81 2.01
CA LEU A 131 -4.72 8.15 2.52
C LEU A 131 -5.33 9.08 1.46
N GLY A 132 -4.84 9.00 0.21
CA GLY A 132 -5.39 9.76 -0.91
C GLY A 132 -6.79 9.30 -1.34
N ASP A 133 -7.13 8.03 -1.13
CA ASP A 133 -8.48 7.52 -1.35
C ASP A 133 -9.45 8.00 -0.27
N ALA A 134 -8.99 8.13 0.97
CA ALA A 134 -9.82 8.53 2.10
C ALA A 134 -10.04 10.06 2.21
N TYR A 135 -9.09 10.86 1.71
CA TYR A 135 -9.12 12.32 1.85
C TYR A 135 -8.68 13.03 0.58
N PRO A 136 -9.21 14.24 0.27
CA PRO A 136 -8.79 15.05 -0.87
C PRO A 136 -7.41 15.71 -0.67
N ILE A 137 -6.38 14.88 -0.51
CA ILE A 137 -4.97 15.25 -0.29
C ILE A 137 -4.07 14.48 -1.25
N VAL A 138 -2.80 14.87 -1.33
CA VAL A 138 -1.71 14.11 -1.94
C VAL A 138 -0.49 14.12 -1.02
N THR A 139 0.33 13.07 -1.07
CA THR A 139 1.56 12.99 -0.28
C THR A 139 2.74 13.61 -1.04
N PRO A 140 3.56 14.47 -0.43
CA PRO A 140 4.74 15.06 -1.08
C PRO A 140 5.85 14.03 -1.34
N ALA A 141 6.89 14.44 -2.06
CA ALA A 141 8.10 13.63 -2.24
C ALA A 141 8.71 13.23 -0.90
N ASN A 142 9.18 11.98 -0.79
CA ASN A 142 9.78 11.38 0.41
C ASN A 142 8.88 11.40 1.66
N TRP A 143 7.56 11.55 1.49
CA TRP A 143 6.61 11.56 2.58
C TRP A 143 6.59 10.23 3.34
N ASN A 144 6.62 10.30 4.66
CA ASN A 144 6.37 9.18 5.57
C ASN A 144 5.07 9.38 6.37
N PRO A 145 4.39 8.30 6.81
CA PRO A 145 3.18 8.39 7.61
C PRO A 145 3.31 9.36 8.80
N GLY A 146 2.30 10.22 8.96
CA GLY A 146 2.28 11.26 10.00
C GLY A 146 2.99 12.57 9.62
N GLN A 147 3.75 12.63 8.53
CA GLN A 147 4.26 13.90 8.01
C GLN A 147 3.15 14.70 7.31
N LYS A 148 3.39 16.00 7.12
CA LYS A 148 2.45 16.90 6.43
C LYS A 148 2.17 16.42 5.01
N VAL A 149 0.92 16.60 4.59
CA VAL A 149 0.42 16.28 3.26
C VAL A 149 0.03 17.57 2.53
N ILE A 150 -0.24 17.47 1.23
CA ILE A 150 -0.65 18.61 0.39
C ILE A 150 -2.14 18.48 0.10
N VAL A 151 -2.89 19.56 0.25
CA VAL A 151 -4.31 19.60 -0.13
C VAL A 151 -4.42 19.47 -1.65
N HIS A 152 -5.26 18.54 -2.12
CA HIS A 152 -5.42 18.29 -3.54
C HIS A 152 -5.82 19.56 -4.30
N ALA A 153 -5.19 19.81 -5.45
CA ALA A 153 -5.33 21.09 -6.18
C ALA A 153 -6.78 21.39 -6.61
N LYS A 154 -7.60 20.36 -6.84
CA LYS A 154 -9.03 20.51 -7.18
C LYS A 154 -9.89 21.05 -6.03
N LEU A 155 -9.41 20.99 -4.78
CA LEU A 155 -10.16 21.50 -3.63
C LEU A 155 -9.94 23.00 -3.48
N GLY A 156 -10.98 23.82 -3.69
CA GLY A 156 -10.89 25.27 -3.54
C GLY A 156 -10.44 25.71 -2.15
N ASN A 157 -9.90 26.93 -2.02
CA ASN A 157 -9.33 27.41 -0.75
C ASN A 157 -10.35 27.47 0.41
N GLU A 158 -11.58 27.89 0.13
CA GLU A 158 -12.62 27.95 1.15
C GLU A 158 -13.03 26.55 1.61
N GLU A 159 -13.21 25.63 0.67
CA GLU A 159 -13.56 24.25 0.97
C GLU A 159 -12.43 23.54 1.72
N ALA A 160 -11.18 23.75 1.30
CA ALA A 160 -10.02 23.20 1.98
C ALA A 160 -9.94 23.61 3.46
N LYS A 161 -10.27 24.86 3.78
CA LYS A 161 -10.28 25.37 5.16
C LYS A 161 -11.39 24.77 6.02
N LYS A 162 -12.46 24.24 5.42
CA LYS A 162 -13.53 23.54 6.17
C LYS A 162 -13.08 22.16 6.64
N HIS A 163 -12.26 21.48 5.82
CA HIS A 163 -11.82 20.10 6.08
C HIS A 163 -10.46 20.04 6.78
N PHE A 164 -9.60 21.03 6.56
CA PHE A 164 -8.19 20.97 6.94
C PHE A 164 -7.67 22.28 7.52
N GLN A 165 -6.75 22.16 8.46
CA GLN A 165 -5.90 23.28 8.84
C GLN A 165 -4.83 23.49 7.77
N VAL A 166 -5.07 24.45 6.88
CA VAL A 166 -4.18 24.76 5.76
C VAL A 166 -3.07 25.71 6.21
N TYR A 167 -1.82 25.30 6.06
CA TYR A 167 -0.64 26.12 6.32
C TYR A 167 -0.25 26.92 5.08
N ASP A 168 0.23 28.14 5.34
CA ASP A 168 0.53 29.11 4.30
C ASP A 168 1.74 28.70 3.46
N THR A 169 1.63 28.91 2.15
CA THR A 169 2.57 28.40 1.16
C THR A 169 2.78 29.41 0.05
N LYS A 170 4.05 29.59 -0.32
CA LYS A 170 4.53 30.58 -1.31
C LYS A 170 3.87 30.50 -2.70
N LYS A 171 3.03 29.48 -2.98
CA LYS A 171 2.30 29.27 -4.24
C LYS A 171 0.87 28.76 -3.98
N PRO A 172 -0.15 29.18 -4.75
CA PRO A 172 -1.56 28.81 -4.53
C PRO A 172 -1.87 27.30 -4.60
N TYR A 173 -1.09 26.54 -5.37
CA TYR A 173 -1.30 25.09 -5.58
C TYR A 173 -0.57 24.21 -4.56
N LEU A 174 0.38 24.75 -3.81
CA LEU A 174 1.27 23.96 -2.95
C LEU A 174 0.82 24.08 -1.49
N ARG A 175 -0.41 23.72 -1.14
CA ARG A 175 -0.97 24.00 0.19
C ARG A 175 -0.74 22.82 1.14
N TYR A 176 0.01 23.00 2.23
CA TYR A 176 0.24 21.92 3.20
C TYR A 176 -0.84 21.87 4.27
N THR A 177 -1.10 20.66 4.77
CA THR A 177 -1.88 20.41 5.98
C THR A 177 -1.29 19.22 6.73
N ASP A 178 -1.69 19.03 7.99
CA ASP A 178 -1.29 17.86 8.77
C ASP A 178 -1.96 16.59 8.24
N ASP A 179 -1.36 15.44 8.51
CA ASP A 179 -1.97 14.13 8.21
C ASP A 179 -3.35 14.04 8.91
N PRO A 180 -4.46 13.90 8.16
CA PRO A 180 -5.81 13.95 8.73
C PRO A 180 -6.13 12.78 9.68
N ARG A 181 -5.31 11.72 9.69
CA ARG A 181 -5.46 10.64 10.67
C ARG A 181 -5.05 11.08 12.08
N LYS A 182 -4.20 12.10 12.22
CA LYS A 182 -3.77 12.64 13.52
C LYS A 182 -4.92 13.30 14.27
N SER A 183 -5.75 14.08 13.57
CA SER A 183 -6.90 14.74 14.19
C SER A 183 -7.94 13.72 14.68
N ILE A 184 -8.13 12.62 13.94
CA ILE A 184 -9.00 11.52 14.37
C ILE A 184 -8.48 10.87 15.65
N LYS A 185 -7.20 10.51 15.71
CA LYS A 185 -6.62 9.89 16.93
C LYS A 185 -6.71 10.81 18.15
N ALA A 186 -6.43 12.10 17.98
CA ALA A 186 -6.58 13.09 19.05
C ALA A 186 -8.04 13.15 19.54
N SER A 187 -9.00 13.35 18.62
CA SER A 187 -10.42 13.45 18.97
C SER A 187 -11.02 12.18 19.59
N LEU A 188 -10.55 10.99 19.16
CA LEU A 188 -10.98 9.72 19.76
C LEU A 188 -10.44 9.58 21.18
N TRP A 189 -9.17 9.94 21.41
CA TRP A 189 -8.57 9.93 22.75
C TRP A 189 -9.24 10.94 23.67
N ASP A 190 -9.56 12.14 23.19
CA ASP A 190 -10.31 13.15 23.94
C ASP A 190 -11.70 12.63 24.34
N LYS A 191 -12.40 11.92 23.44
CA LYS A 191 -13.68 11.27 23.73
C LYS A 191 -13.55 10.16 24.78
N ILE A 192 -12.50 9.33 24.68
CA ILE A 192 -12.22 8.27 25.65
C ILE A 192 -11.90 8.87 27.03
N CYS A 193 -11.03 9.87 27.10
CA CYS A 193 -10.72 10.61 28.33
C CYS A 193 -11.97 11.26 28.93
N ALA A 194 -12.86 11.82 28.11
CA ALA A 194 -14.13 12.40 28.55
C ALA A 194 -15.13 11.34 29.08
N LEU A 195 -15.08 10.11 28.58
CA LEU A 195 -15.87 9.00 29.11
C LEU A 195 -15.36 8.55 30.49
N PHE A 196 -14.04 8.44 30.65
CA PHE A 196 -13.43 8.06 31.93
C PHE A 196 -13.54 9.16 33.00
N SER A 197 -13.47 10.44 32.63
CA SER A 197 -13.67 11.53 33.58
C SER A 197 -15.11 11.62 34.10
N LYS A 198 -16.10 11.24 33.28
CA LYS A 198 -17.50 11.12 33.72
C LYS A 198 -17.74 9.93 34.65
N SER A 199 -17.10 8.78 34.42
CA SER A 199 -17.23 7.65 35.34
C SER A 199 -16.58 7.94 36.69
N TYR A 200 -15.41 8.61 36.69
CA TYR A 200 -14.71 8.97 37.92
C TYR A 200 -15.42 10.06 38.74
N ALA A 201 -16.20 10.94 38.10
CA ALA A 201 -17.03 11.92 38.79
C ALA A 201 -18.27 11.28 39.44
N ALA A 202 -18.90 10.29 38.79
CA ALA A 202 -20.08 9.60 39.31
C ALA A 202 -19.80 8.75 40.56
N ASP A 203 -18.57 8.25 40.71
CA ASP A 203 -18.17 7.46 41.89
C ASP A 203 -17.85 8.31 43.13
N LYS A 204 -17.60 9.62 42.97
CA LYS A 204 -17.35 10.52 44.11
C LYS A 204 -18.63 11.03 44.79
N ASP A 205 -19.76 10.99 44.11
CA ASP A 205 -21.05 11.38 44.67
C ASP A 205 -21.73 10.20 45.43
N ASN A 206 -21.10 9.03 45.44
CA ASN A 206 -21.58 7.80 46.09
C ASN A 206 -20.67 7.32 47.25
N ALA A 207 -19.71 8.14 47.70
CA ALA A 207 -18.78 7.84 48.79
C ALA A 207 -18.96 8.80 49.98
#